data_AF-A0A8J8JAX2-F1
#
_entry.id   AF-A0A8J8JAX2-F1
#
_cell.length_a   1.000
_cell.length_b   1.000
_cell.length_c   1.000
_cell.angle_alpha   90.00
_cell.angle_beta   90.00
_cell.angle_gamma   90.00
#
_symmetry.space_group_name_H-M   'P 1'
#
loop_
_entity.id
_entity.type
_entity.pdbx_description
1 polymer ?
#
loop_
_entity_poly.entity_id
_entity_poly.type
_entity_poly.pdbx_seq_one_letter_code
_entity_poly.pdbx_strand_id
1 'polypeptide(L)'
;MDKLGLWYVRWDKSSNAYYSRLKTLNKSPATVEDFKSRFDIAIVTTLEGFDAKYTHNGYADGRDLAIFVKSELGTKIEYYISLPYYPYDPTHEDKNGRGNINTGDYWFDWIDGVLSVDSNSLIGFYWDLEYAWMFKDYQKGKKESTIKPEVLSKIAAYIHEKGLKFIWIPSAHTYALQNTDIPSPTAMRSFDYIFVQSNYYMNSAERYPVTFSQFCDWLSALKRIGSGKTHIVLEADECVLGGHGNCRCCGNQKCCLTLASDYYFVQQKVLGRLDNPVVYYFGATLDVVDKVFDYYLTRMGVV
;
A
#
# COMPACT_ATOMS: atom_id res chain seq x y z
N MET A 1 16.09 10.49 2.59
CA MET A 1 15.49 9.36 1.87
C MET A 1 14.27 9.06 2.66
N ASP A 2 13.10 9.34 2.11
CA ASP A 2 11.87 9.29 2.88
C ASP A 2 11.47 7.83 3.03
N LYS A 3 11.30 7.41 4.28
CA LYS A 3 10.80 6.09 4.66
C LYS A 3 9.30 6.20 4.93
N LEU A 4 8.52 5.57 4.08
CA LEU A 4 7.08 5.51 4.19
C LEU A 4 6.68 4.19 4.84
N GLY A 5 5.77 4.23 5.80
CA GLY A 5 5.22 3.03 6.44
C GLY A 5 3.70 2.98 6.34
N LEU A 6 3.12 1.78 6.27
CA LEU A 6 1.66 1.63 6.32
C LEU A 6 1.13 1.82 7.74
N TRP A 7 0.07 2.62 7.87
CA TRP A 7 -0.68 2.82 9.11
C TRP A 7 -2.06 2.17 8.96
N TYR A 8 -2.21 0.97 9.52
CA TYR A 8 -3.42 0.18 9.41
C TYR A 8 -4.51 0.69 10.36
N VAL A 9 -5.67 1.04 9.81
CA VAL A 9 -6.85 1.47 10.60
C VAL A 9 -8.04 0.59 10.32
N ARG A 10 -8.97 0.51 11.27
CA ARG A 10 -10.22 -0.20 11.09
C ARG A 10 -11.41 0.51 11.71
N TRP A 11 -12.50 0.55 10.95
CA TRP A 11 -13.81 0.94 11.41
C TRP A 11 -14.44 -0.18 12.25
N ASP A 12 -14.78 0.13 13.49
CA ASP A 12 -15.62 -0.73 14.32
C ASP A 12 -17.06 -0.22 14.31
N LYS A 13 -17.96 -1.04 13.76
CA LYS A 13 -19.40 -0.73 13.72
C LYS A 13 -20.01 -0.64 15.12
N SER A 14 -19.46 -1.34 16.11
CA SER A 14 -20.02 -1.42 17.46
C SER A 14 -19.79 -0.13 18.25
N SER A 15 -18.56 0.39 18.20
CA SER A 15 -18.21 1.69 18.79
C SER A 15 -18.47 2.87 17.86
N ASN A 16 -18.82 2.62 16.59
CA ASN A 16 -19.05 3.64 15.56
C ASN A 16 -17.84 4.58 15.43
N ALA A 17 -16.63 4.00 15.45
CA ALA A 17 -15.37 4.73 15.43
C ALA A 17 -14.26 3.95 14.71
N TYR A 18 -13.26 4.67 14.23
CA TYR A 18 -12.00 4.08 13.77
C TYR A 18 -11.06 3.81 14.95
N TYR A 19 -10.21 2.80 14.80
CA TYR A 19 -9.08 2.54 15.69
C TYR A 19 -7.83 2.13 14.90
N SER A 20 -6.65 2.43 15.46
CA SER A 20 -5.38 1.97 14.92
C SER A 20 -5.19 0.48 15.20
N ARG A 21 -4.76 -0.25 14.18
CA ARG A 21 -4.39 -1.66 14.30
C ARG A 21 -2.92 -1.87 14.63
N LEU A 22 -2.11 -0.82 14.58
CA LEU A 22 -0.67 -0.92 14.81
C LEU A 22 -0.35 -1.35 16.23
N LYS A 23 0.68 -2.19 16.35
CA LYS A 23 1.13 -2.78 17.61
C LYS A 23 2.64 -2.70 17.76
N THR A 24 3.08 -2.69 19.01
CA THR A 24 4.48 -2.96 19.39
C THR A 24 4.69 -4.47 19.58
N LEU A 25 5.93 -4.91 19.75
CA LEU A 25 6.31 -6.31 19.97
C LEU A 25 5.52 -7.00 21.09
N ASN A 26 5.20 -6.27 22.17
CA ASN A 26 4.44 -6.83 23.29
C ASN A 26 2.92 -6.87 23.02
N LYS A 27 2.49 -6.61 21.78
CA LYS A 27 1.11 -6.57 21.28
C LYS A 27 0.26 -5.44 21.87
N SER A 28 0.87 -4.45 22.51
CA SER A 28 0.17 -3.22 22.93
C SER A 28 -0.09 -2.33 21.70
N PRO A 29 -1.13 -1.48 21.73
CA PRO A 29 -1.32 -0.45 20.70
C PRO A 29 -0.06 0.40 20.55
N ALA A 30 0.40 0.57 19.32
CA ALA A 30 1.54 1.45 19.03
C ALA A 30 1.09 2.92 18.98
N THR A 31 1.96 3.81 19.43
CA THR A 31 1.75 5.26 19.36
C THR A 31 2.36 5.85 18.09
N VAL A 32 2.03 7.11 17.80
CA VAL A 32 2.68 7.86 16.72
C VAL A 32 4.18 8.00 16.91
N GLU A 33 4.66 8.12 18.15
CA GLU A 33 6.11 8.23 18.40
C GLU A 33 6.83 6.91 18.11
N ASP A 34 6.20 5.77 18.41
CA ASP A 34 6.72 4.45 18.02
C ASP A 34 6.83 4.33 16.50
N PHE A 35 5.87 4.88 15.75
CA PHE A 35 5.90 4.88 14.30
C PHE A 35 6.99 5.82 13.75
N LYS A 36 7.07 7.04 14.28
CA LYS A 36 8.02 8.08 13.85
C LYS A 36 9.47 7.72 14.10
N SER A 37 9.76 6.82 15.04
CA SER A 37 11.13 6.33 15.24
C SER A 37 11.63 5.48 14.06
N ARG A 38 10.73 5.10 13.13
CA ARG A 38 11.02 4.17 12.00
C ARG A 38 10.71 4.78 10.63
N PHE A 39 9.67 5.61 10.54
CA PHE A 39 9.16 6.15 9.29
C PHE A 39 9.00 7.68 9.35
N ASP A 40 9.27 8.32 8.22
CA ASP A 40 9.13 9.76 8.04
C ASP A 40 7.71 10.16 7.65
N ILE A 41 6.99 9.27 6.95
CA ILE A 41 5.65 9.52 6.38
C ILE A 41 4.76 8.29 6.62
N ALA A 42 3.50 8.53 6.99
CA ALA A 42 2.49 7.48 7.10
C ALA A 42 1.68 7.32 5.81
N ILE A 43 1.34 6.08 5.45
CA ILE A 43 0.35 5.74 4.43
C ILE A 43 -0.81 5.08 5.16
N VAL A 44 -1.86 5.85 5.43
CA VAL A 44 -3.06 5.33 6.11
C VAL A 44 -3.81 4.42 5.14
N THR A 45 -4.01 3.16 5.54
CA THR A 45 -4.70 2.14 4.74
C THR A 45 -5.84 1.52 5.52
N THR A 46 -6.87 1.15 4.77
CA THR A 46 -8.09 0.49 5.22
C THR A 46 -8.17 -0.93 4.66
N LEU A 47 -7.03 -1.55 4.33
CA LEU A 47 -6.91 -2.85 3.68
C LEU A 47 -7.79 -2.93 2.44
N GLU A 48 -7.42 -2.17 1.42
CA GLU A 48 -8.18 -1.98 0.18
C GLU A 48 -9.57 -1.33 0.37
N GLY A 49 -10.04 -1.12 1.59
CA GLY A 49 -11.37 -0.62 1.93
C GLY A 49 -12.23 -1.61 2.73
N PHE A 50 -11.75 -2.82 3.03
CA PHE A 50 -12.44 -3.75 3.94
C PHE A 50 -12.70 -3.14 5.32
N ASP A 51 -11.71 -2.42 5.81
CA ASP A 51 -11.68 -1.86 7.14
C ASP A 51 -12.19 -0.40 7.16
N ALA A 52 -12.65 0.13 6.02
CA ALA A 52 -13.25 1.45 5.94
C ALA A 52 -14.74 1.45 6.27
N LYS A 53 -15.24 2.52 6.90
CA LYS A 53 -16.67 2.81 7.00
C LYS A 53 -17.29 2.85 5.60
N TYR A 54 -18.50 2.31 5.44
CA TYR A 54 -19.25 2.41 4.21
C TYR A 54 -20.72 2.66 4.49
N THR A 55 -21.18 3.86 4.16
CA THR A 55 -22.59 4.26 4.29
C THR A 55 -23.20 4.65 2.94
N HIS A 56 -22.49 4.41 1.84
CA HIS A 56 -22.75 4.95 0.50
C HIS A 56 -22.62 6.47 0.37
N ASN A 57 -22.33 7.18 1.47
CA ASN A 57 -22.05 8.61 1.48
C ASN A 57 -20.54 8.82 1.56
N GLY A 58 -19.89 9.00 0.40
CA GLY A 58 -18.43 9.15 0.32
C GLY A 58 -17.92 10.28 1.20
N TYR A 59 -18.62 11.41 1.22
CA TYR A 59 -18.25 12.58 2.01
C TYR A 59 -18.24 12.29 3.51
N ALA A 60 -19.31 11.70 4.04
CA ALA A 60 -19.38 11.36 5.46
C ALA A 60 -18.33 10.30 5.83
N ASP A 61 -18.17 9.26 4.99
CA ASP A 61 -17.21 8.18 5.25
C ASP A 61 -15.76 8.68 5.25
N GLY A 62 -15.37 9.48 4.25
CA GLY A 62 -14.03 10.07 4.14
C GLY A 62 -13.74 11.07 5.25
N ARG A 63 -14.74 11.89 5.63
CA ARG A 63 -14.62 12.85 6.74
C ARG A 63 -14.36 12.14 8.07
N ASP A 64 -15.06 11.05 8.35
CA ASP A 64 -14.87 10.31 9.61
C ASP A 64 -13.49 9.68 9.71
N LEU A 65 -12.95 9.14 8.61
CA LEU A 65 -11.57 8.67 8.57
C LEU A 65 -10.59 9.83 8.82
N ALA A 66 -10.77 10.98 8.14
CA ALA A 66 -9.89 12.12 8.29
C ALA A 66 -9.90 12.71 9.71
N ILE A 67 -11.06 12.73 10.39
CA ILE A 67 -11.15 13.13 11.80
C ILE A 67 -10.31 12.21 12.68
N PHE A 68 -10.45 10.89 12.50
CA PHE A 68 -9.66 9.92 13.24
C PHE A 68 -8.17 10.12 12.98
N VAL A 69 -7.75 10.16 11.72
CA VAL A 69 -6.34 10.33 11.34
C VAL A 69 -5.75 11.63 11.90
N LYS A 70 -6.49 12.74 11.86
CA LYS A 70 -6.07 14.01 12.46
C LYS A 70 -5.92 13.89 13.98
N SER A 71 -6.83 13.19 14.66
CA SER A 71 -6.72 13.00 16.12
C SER A 71 -5.54 12.10 16.50
N GLU A 72 -5.26 11.09 15.68
CA GLU A 72 -4.23 10.09 15.94
C GLU A 72 -2.84 10.64 15.58
N LEU A 73 -2.64 11.04 14.31
CA LEU A 73 -1.37 11.49 13.76
C LEU A 73 -1.07 12.97 14.05
N GLY A 74 -2.11 13.79 14.12
CA GLY A 74 -1.99 15.23 14.34
C GLY A 74 -1.06 15.91 13.34
N THR A 75 -0.25 16.85 13.84
CA THR A 75 0.80 17.53 13.06
C THR A 75 2.16 16.84 13.19
N LYS A 76 2.20 15.62 13.73
CA LYS A 76 3.46 14.97 14.11
C LYS A 76 4.14 14.28 12.95
N ILE A 77 3.37 13.82 11.96
CA ILE A 77 3.85 13.07 10.81
C ILE A 77 3.03 13.45 9.57
N GLU A 78 3.69 13.64 8.44
CA GLU A 78 3.01 13.80 7.16
C GLU A 78 2.37 12.49 6.72
N TYR A 79 1.24 12.53 6.03
CA TYR A 79 0.54 11.32 5.65
C TYR A 79 -0.20 11.38 4.31
N TYR A 80 -0.23 10.22 3.66
CA TYR A 80 -1.22 9.89 2.63
C TYR A 80 -2.41 9.22 3.29
N ILE A 81 -3.63 9.53 2.84
CA ILE A 81 -4.86 8.90 3.34
C ILE A 81 -5.51 8.02 2.29
N SER A 82 -6.08 6.89 2.69
CA SER A 82 -6.66 5.94 1.75
C SER A 82 -7.87 6.52 0.99
N LEU A 83 -7.91 6.21 -0.31
CA LEU A 83 -9.10 6.17 -1.14
C LEU A 83 -9.48 4.69 -1.28
N PRO A 84 -10.45 4.20 -0.50
CA PRO A 84 -10.80 2.79 -0.48
C PRO A 84 -11.46 2.39 -1.80
N TYR A 85 -10.98 1.31 -2.40
CA TYR A 85 -11.58 0.75 -3.61
C TYR A 85 -12.64 -0.33 -3.31
N TYR A 86 -12.39 -1.13 -2.29
CA TYR A 86 -12.86 -2.50 -2.14
C TYR A 86 -14.36 -2.69 -2.40
N PRO A 87 -14.71 -3.57 -3.36
CA PRO A 87 -16.04 -4.11 -3.48
C PRO A 87 -16.06 -5.60 -3.24
N TYR A 88 -16.12 -6.03 -1.99
CA TYR A 88 -16.55 -7.41 -1.77
C TYR A 88 -17.12 -7.59 -0.36
N ASP A 89 -18.43 -7.74 -0.32
CA ASP A 89 -19.01 -8.62 0.67
C ASP A 89 -19.38 -9.91 -0.08
N PRO A 90 -18.74 -11.06 0.21
CA PRO A 90 -19.07 -12.32 -0.46
C PRO A 90 -20.50 -12.78 -0.21
N THR A 91 -21.17 -12.18 0.77
CA THR A 91 -22.55 -12.50 1.14
C THR A 91 -23.57 -11.56 0.49
N HIS A 92 -23.14 -10.54 -0.26
CA HIS A 92 -24.04 -9.59 -0.92
C HIS A 92 -24.05 -9.77 -2.44
N GLU A 93 -25.23 -9.68 -3.05
CA GLU A 93 -25.47 -9.85 -4.49
C GLU A 93 -24.81 -8.75 -5.36
N ASP A 94 -24.41 -7.63 -4.75
CA ASP A 94 -23.80 -6.50 -5.45
C ASP A 94 -22.27 -6.55 -5.37
N LYS A 95 -21.66 -7.04 -6.46
CA LYS A 95 -20.20 -7.15 -6.63
C LYS A 95 -19.53 -5.83 -7.04
N ASN A 96 -20.27 -4.73 -7.16
CA ASN A 96 -19.74 -3.48 -7.70
C ASN A 96 -18.84 -2.76 -6.69
N GLY A 97 -17.78 -2.11 -7.22
CA GLY A 97 -16.92 -1.09 -6.58
C GLY A 97 -17.56 -0.34 -5.40
N ARG A 98 -16.76 0.16 -4.44
CA ARG A 98 -17.21 1.34 -3.70
C ARG A 98 -17.49 2.45 -4.71
N GLY A 99 -18.73 2.93 -4.74
CA GLY A 99 -19.14 3.93 -5.70
C GLY A 99 -19.28 3.43 -7.14
N ASN A 100 -19.67 4.37 -8.00
CA ASN A 100 -19.88 4.08 -9.40
C ASN A 100 -18.56 4.14 -10.17
N ILE A 101 -18.06 2.99 -10.60
CA ILE A 101 -16.83 2.82 -11.38
C ILE A 101 -16.80 3.61 -12.71
N ASN A 102 -17.95 4.11 -13.17
CA ASN A 102 -18.08 4.90 -14.40
C ASN A 102 -17.99 6.40 -14.18
N THR A 103 -18.42 6.89 -13.02
CA THR A 103 -18.50 8.33 -12.73
C THR A 103 -17.46 8.73 -11.70
N GLY A 104 -17.20 7.87 -10.72
CA GLY A 104 -16.26 8.09 -9.63
C GLY A 104 -16.84 8.87 -8.45
N ASP A 105 -18.15 9.14 -8.45
CA ASP A 105 -18.80 10.10 -7.54
C ASP A 105 -18.49 9.85 -6.06
N TYR A 106 -18.52 8.60 -5.61
CA TYR A 106 -18.17 8.24 -4.23
C TYR A 106 -16.75 8.66 -3.84
N TRP A 107 -15.77 8.50 -4.76
CA TRP A 107 -14.39 8.89 -4.47
C TRP A 107 -14.20 10.40 -4.50
N PHE A 108 -14.92 11.12 -5.38
CA PHE A 108 -14.92 12.58 -5.34
C PHE A 108 -15.51 13.09 -4.02
N ASP A 109 -16.67 12.57 -3.62
CA ASP A 109 -17.29 12.90 -2.34
C ASP A 109 -16.37 12.54 -1.17
N TRP A 110 -15.69 11.37 -1.22
CA TRP A 110 -14.71 10.97 -0.21
C TRP A 110 -13.55 11.95 -0.10
N ILE A 111 -12.98 12.38 -1.23
CA ILE A 111 -11.93 13.39 -1.26
C ILE A 111 -12.43 14.66 -0.59
N ASP A 112 -13.62 15.14 -0.95
CA ASP A 112 -14.21 16.35 -0.34
C ASP A 112 -14.46 16.18 1.16
N GLY A 113 -14.91 15.00 1.58
CA GLY A 113 -15.07 14.63 2.98
C GLY A 113 -13.78 14.73 3.76
N VAL A 114 -12.70 14.14 3.23
CA VAL A 114 -11.35 14.23 3.80
C VAL A 114 -10.88 15.69 3.87
N LEU A 115 -11.02 16.45 2.78
CA LEU A 115 -10.57 17.84 2.69
C LEU A 115 -11.39 18.81 3.54
N SER A 116 -12.61 18.44 3.93
CA SER A 116 -13.40 19.21 4.90
C SER A 116 -12.77 19.26 6.30
N VAL A 117 -11.82 18.36 6.58
CA VAL A 117 -11.06 18.30 7.83
C VAL A 117 -9.72 18.98 7.62
N ASP A 118 -9.59 20.22 8.11
CA ASP A 118 -8.35 21.00 8.01
C ASP A 118 -7.14 20.25 8.62
N SER A 119 -6.14 19.93 7.80
CA SER A 119 -4.94 19.21 8.22
C SER A 119 -3.73 19.65 7.41
N ASN A 120 -2.75 20.28 8.07
CA ASN A 120 -1.50 20.72 7.45
C ASN A 120 -0.52 19.56 7.19
N SER A 121 -0.82 18.36 7.66
CA SER A 121 0.03 17.17 7.49
C SER A 121 -0.48 16.20 6.43
N LEU A 122 -1.65 16.46 5.85
CA LEU A 122 -2.14 15.71 4.69
C LEU A 122 -1.31 16.12 3.46
N ILE A 123 -0.56 15.17 2.89
CA ILE A 123 0.25 15.41 1.68
C ILE A 123 -0.36 14.79 0.42
N GLY A 124 -1.35 13.92 0.58
CA GLY A 124 -1.98 13.27 -0.56
C GLY A 124 -2.93 12.13 -0.24
N PHE A 125 -3.34 11.45 -1.28
CA PHE A 125 -4.18 10.27 -1.21
C PHE A 125 -3.42 9.03 -1.67
N TYR A 126 -3.79 7.90 -1.07
CA TYR A 126 -3.31 6.57 -1.45
C TYR A 126 -4.45 5.79 -2.09
N TRP A 127 -4.28 5.37 -3.33
CA TRP A 127 -5.22 4.50 -4.01
C TRP A 127 -5.17 3.09 -3.40
N ASP A 128 -6.09 2.80 -2.47
CA ASP A 128 -6.09 1.57 -1.66
C ASP A 128 -6.75 0.44 -2.45
N LEU A 129 -6.02 -0.03 -3.45
CA LEU A 129 -6.31 -1.17 -4.30
C LEU A 129 -4.99 -1.84 -4.62
N GLU A 130 -4.87 -3.15 -4.42
CA GLU A 130 -3.60 -3.83 -4.68
C GLU A 130 -3.55 -4.55 -6.04
N TYR A 131 -4.68 -4.74 -6.71
CA TYR A 131 -4.72 -5.54 -7.94
C TYR A 131 -4.38 -4.72 -9.19
N ALA A 132 -3.16 -4.88 -9.69
CA ALA A 132 -2.65 -4.13 -10.86
C ALA A 132 -3.21 -4.53 -12.24
N TRP A 133 -4.18 -5.46 -12.31
CA TRP A 133 -4.68 -6.03 -13.57
C TRP A 133 -6.09 -5.56 -13.94
N MET A 134 -6.71 -4.72 -13.12
CA MET A 134 -8.13 -4.41 -13.26
C MET A 134 -8.47 -3.56 -14.49
N PHE A 135 -7.56 -2.72 -15.00
CA PHE A 135 -7.80 -2.00 -16.26
C PHE A 135 -7.63 -2.95 -17.46
N LYS A 136 -6.78 -3.96 -17.36
CA LYS A 136 -6.68 -4.98 -18.40
C LYS A 136 -7.86 -5.95 -18.42
N ASP A 137 -8.40 -6.30 -17.26
CA ASP A 137 -9.62 -7.12 -17.19
C ASP A 137 -10.85 -6.34 -17.70
N TYR A 138 -10.88 -5.01 -17.55
CA TYR A 138 -11.81 -4.12 -18.26
C TYR A 138 -11.68 -4.21 -19.79
N GLN A 139 -10.46 -4.08 -20.32
CA GLN A 139 -10.19 -4.18 -21.77
C GLN A 139 -10.54 -5.56 -22.35
N LYS A 140 -10.58 -6.59 -21.52
CA LYS A 140 -10.98 -7.96 -21.89
C LYS A 140 -12.48 -8.23 -21.72
N GLY A 141 -13.28 -7.23 -21.33
CA GLY A 141 -14.72 -7.37 -21.16
C GLY A 141 -15.13 -8.23 -19.97
N LYS A 142 -14.23 -8.46 -19.00
CA LYS A 142 -14.62 -9.14 -17.75
C LYS A 142 -15.45 -8.18 -16.90
N LYS A 143 -16.65 -8.63 -16.51
CA LYS A 143 -17.64 -7.81 -15.81
C LYS A 143 -17.34 -7.55 -14.33
N GLU A 144 -16.36 -8.24 -13.75
CA GLU A 144 -16.07 -8.13 -12.33
C GLU A 144 -15.16 -6.92 -12.08
N SER A 145 -15.77 -5.85 -11.57
CA SER A 145 -15.17 -4.66 -10.93
C SER A 145 -13.97 -4.03 -11.64
N THR A 146 -14.29 -3.08 -12.52
CA THR A 146 -13.34 -2.45 -13.44
C THR A 146 -13.39 -0.94 -13.33
N ILE A 147 -12.30 -0.28 -12.93
CA ILE A 147 -12.24 1.18 -12.96
C ILE A 147 -11.96 1.62 -14.38
N LYS A 148 -12.78 2.52 -14.89
CA LYS A 148 -12.49 3.17 -16.17
C LYS A 148 -11.22 4.01 -16.06
N PRO A 149 -10.22 3.84 -16.94
CA PRO A 149 -9.01 4.68 -16.96
C PRO A 149 -9.29 6.18 -16.92
N GLU A 150 -10.39 6.61 -17.55
CA GLU A 150 -10.85 8.00 -17.59
C GLU A 150 -11.28 8.49 -16.20
N VAL A 151 -11.93 7.65 -15.40
CA VAL A 151 -12.34 8.00 -14.03
C VAL A 151 -11.12 8.16 -13.14
N LEU A 152 -10.16 7.22 -13.20
CA LEU A 152 -8.90 7.36 -12.45
C LEU A 152 -8.16 8.65 -12.84
N SER A 153 -8.15 8.99 -14.13
CA SER A 153 -7.52 10.24 -14.61
C SER A 153 -8.20 11.48 -14.03
N LYS A 154 -9.55 11.48 -13.93
CA LYS A 154 -10.29 12.59 -13.31
C LYS A 154 -10.05 12.68 -11.81
N ILE A 155 -10.01 11.55 -11.10
CA ILE A 155 -9.68 11.50 -9.66
C ILE A 155 -8.28 12.10 -9.43
N ALA A 156 -7.29 11.66 -10.21
CA ALA A 156 -5.93 12.18 -10.12
C ALA A 156 -5.87 13.70 -10.35
N ALA A 157 -6.49 14.18 -11.45
CA ALA A 157 -6.55 15.61 -11.75
C ALA A 157 -7.21 16.41 -10.60
N TYR A 158 -8.31 15.90 -10.04
CA TYR A 158 -9.00 16.54 -8.93
C TYR A 158 -8.12 16.66 -7.68
N ILE A 159 -7.35 15.63 -7.35
CA ILE A 159 -6.39 15.65 -6.24
C ILE A 159 -5.26 16.65 -6.52
N HIS A 160 -4.68 16.61 -7.73
CA HIS A 160 -3.58 17.49 -8.12
C HIS A 160 -3.97 18.97 -8.16
N GLU A 161 -5.21 19.30 -8.54
CA GLU A 161 -5.77 20.65 -8.50
C GLU A 161 -5.80 21.25 -7.08
N LYS A 162 -5.79 20.40 -6.04
CA LYS A 162 -5.66 20.83 -4.64
C LYS A 162 -4.22 20.93 -4.15
N GLY A 163 -3.24 20.71 -5.03
CA GLY A 163 -1.81 20.69 -4.68
C GLY A 163 -1.37 19.44 -3.91
N LEU A 164 -2.18 18.39 -3.91
CA LEU A 164 -1.93 17.14 -3.19
C LEU A 164 -1.37 16.07 -4.13
N LYS A 165 -0.66 15.10 -3.56
CA LYS A 165 -0.10 13.96 -4.31
C LYS A 165 -1.06 12.78 -4.35
N PHE A 166 -0.88 11.90 -5.34
CA PHE A 166 -1.64 10.66 -5.47
C PHE A 166 -0.69 9.48 -5.70
N ILE A 167 -0.72 8.48 -4.80
CA ILE A 167 0.18 7.33 -4.84
C ILE A 167 -0.56 6.00 -4.91
N TRP A 168 0.16 4.95 -5.30
CA TRP A 168 -0.40 3.60 -5.43
C TRP A 168 0.60 2.51 -5.02
N ILE A 169 0.09 1.43 -4.42
CA ILE A 169 0.89 0.27 -3.97
C ILE A 169 0.37 -1.04 -4.61
N PRO A 170 0.51 -1.21 -5.93
CA PRO A 170 0.04 -2.41 -6.61
C PRO A 170 0.88 -3.63 -6.33
N SER A 171 0.26 -4.80 -6.34
CA SER A 171 0.92 -6.08 -6.52
C SER A 171 1.13 -6.43 -8.00
N ALA A 172 2.33 -6.88 -8.35
CA ALA A 172 2.64 -7.36 -9.70
C ALA A 172 3.65 -8.53 -9.71
N HIS A 173 3.09 -9.70 -9.48
CA HIS A 173 3.80 -10.97 -9.36
C HIS A 173 4.08 -11.67 -10.70
N THR A 174 4.60 -10.95 -11.69
CA THR A 174 4.91 -11.50 -13.04
C THR A 174 6.16 -10.90 -13.67
N TYR A 175 6.81 -11.64 -14.56
CA TYR A 175 7.82 -11.10 -15.50
C TYR A 175 7.21 -10.20 -16.56
N ALA A 176 5.96 -10.46 -16.92
CA ALA A 176 5.27 -9.72 -17.95
C ALA A 176 4.71 -8.42 -17.37
N LEU A 177 5.55 -7.60 -16.74
CA LEU A 177 5.11 -6.35 -16.11
C LEU A 177 4.49 -5.38 -17.13
N GLN A 178 4.90 -5.44 -18.40
CA GLN A 178 4.26 -4.73 -19.52
C GLN A 178 2.80 -5.15 -19.75
N ASN A 179 2.41 -6.31 -19.22
CA ASN A 179 1.04 -6.79 -19.26
C ASN A 179 0.21 -6.34 -18.05
N THR A 180 0.79 -5.65 -17.08
CA THR A 180 0.10 -5.04 -15.92
C THR A 180 -0.26 -3.59 -16.21
N ASP A 181 -1.11 -2.99 -15.39
CA ASP A 181 -1.48 -1.58 -15.53
C ASP A 181 -0.46 -0.62 -14.92
N ILE A 182 0.58 -1.15 -14.25
CA ILE A 182 1.68 -0.36 -13.66
C ILE A 182 2.32 0.57 -14.71
N PRO A 183 2.85 0.09 -15.85
CA PRO A 183 3.45 0.96 -16.86
C PRO A 183 2.43 1.58 -17.83
N SER A 184 1.12 1.50 -17.56
CA SER A 184 0.13 2.07 -18.47
C SER A 184 0.28 3.61 -18.53
N PRO A 185 0.05 4.25 -19.70
CA PRO A 185 0.10 5.72 -19.80
C PRO A 185 -0.85 6.41 -18.82
N THR A 186 -1.99 5.78 -18.51
CA THR A 186 -2.93 6.25 -17.50
C THR A 186 -2.30 6.24 -16.11
N ALA A 187 -1.81 5.08 -15.62
CA ALA A 187 -1.19 4.99 -14.31
C ALA A 187 0.02 5.94 -14.17
N MET A 188 0.87 6.01 -15.20
CA MET A 188 2.05 6.89 -15.22
C MET A 188 1.72 8.40 -15.13
N ARG A 189 0.53 8.81 -15.59
CA ARG A 189 0.05 10.19 -15.48
C ARG A 189 -0.75 10.44 -14.21
N SER A 190 -1.52 9.45 -13.76
CA SER A 190 -2.40 9.58 -12.59
C SER A 190 -1.62 9.62 -11.28
N PHE A 191 -0.56 8.85 -11.15
CA PHE A 191 0.17 8.72 -9.89
C PHE A 191 1.49 9.50 -9.90
N ASP A 192 1.81 10.10 -8.76
CA ASP A 192 3.11 10.71 -8.47
C ASP A 192 4.16 9.63 -8.20
N TYR A 193 3.78 8.61 -7.43
CA TYR A 193 4.60 7.44 -7.14
C TYR A 193 3.79 6.15 -7.21
N ILE A 194 4.42 5.10 -7.76
CA ILE A 194 3.87 3.75 -7.80
C ILE A 194 4.88 2.80 -7.14
N PHE A 195 4.50 2.25 -6.00
CA PHE A 195 5.33 1.35 -5.20
C PHE A 195 4.88 -0.09 -5.41
N VAL A 196 5.62 -0.85 -6.20
CA VAL A 196 5.20 -2.16 -6.66
C VAL A 196 5.60 -3.24 -5.66
N GLN A 197 4.62 -3.98 -5.17
CA GLN A 197 4.80 -5.20 -4.40
C GLN A 197 5.15 -6.34 -5.36
N SER A 198 6.33 -6.92 -5.18
CA SER A 198 6.77 -8.07 -5.99
C SER A 198 6.07 -9.37 -5.58
N ASN A 199 5.55 -9.42 -4.34
CA ASN A 199 5.05 -10.60 -3.65
C ASN A 199 6.09 -11.74 -3.53
N TYR A 200 7.39 -11.41 -3.68
CA TYR A 200 8.51 -12.36 -3.50
C TYR A 200 8.49 -13.05 -2.13
N TYR A 201 8.03 -12.31 -1.11
CA TYR A 201 7.92 -12.74 0.27
C TYR A 201 6.75 -13.73 0.51
N MET A 202 5.62 -13.53 -0.18
CA MET A 202 4.35 -14.21 0.11
C MET A 202 4.25 -15.65 -0.40
N ASN A 203 3.47 -16.48 0.29
CA ASN A 203 3.09 -17.82 -0.15
C ASN A 203 1.99 -17.78 -1.21
N SER A 204 2.28 -18.21 -2.43
CA SER A 204 1.24 -18.62 -3.37
C SER A 204 1.85 -19.45 -4.49
N ALA A 205 1.26 -20.62 -4.73
CA ALA A 205 1.81 -21.68 -5.59
C ALA A 205 2.01 -21.31 -7.08
N GLU A 206 1.51 -20.15 -7.52
CA GLU A 206 1.53 -19.71 -8.92
C GLU A 206 2.26 -18.38 -9.16
N ARG A 207 2.96 -17.84 -8.15
CA ARG A 207 3.53 -16.48 -8.24
C ARG A 207 5.02 -16.45 -8.55
N TYR A 208 5.43 -15.32 -9.13
CA TYR A 208 6.77 -14.96 -9.54
C TYR A 208 7.07 -13.53 -9.02
N PRO A 209 8.30 -13.16 -8.61
CA PRO A 209 9.52 -13.95 -8.51
C PRO A 209 9.56 -14.87 -7.29
N VAL A 210 10.24 -16.03 -7.39
CA VAL A 210 10.41 -16.97 -6.26
C VAL A 210 11.86 -17.20 -5.85
N THR A 211 12.84 -17.00 -6.74
CA THR A 211 14.26 -17.06 -6.37
C THR A 211 14.89 -15.68 -6.31
N PHE A 212 16.03 -15.54 -5.63
CA PHE A 212 16.75 -14.28 -5.55
C PHE A 212 17.18 -13.77 -6.95
N SER A 213 17.67 -14.66 -7.82
CA SER A 213 18.06 -14.31 -9.19
C SER A 213 16.87 -13.79 -9.98
N GLN A 214 15.74 -14.49 -9.88
CA GLN A 214 14.49 -14.06 -10.47
C GLN A 214 14.09 -12.68 -9.95
N PHE A 215 14.19 -12.46 -8.64
CA PHE A 215 13.85 -11.17 -8.07
C PHE A 215 14.73 -10.02 -8.60
N CYS A 216 16.02 -10.28 -8.84
CA CYS A 216 16.90 -9.34 -9.55
C CYS A 216 16.43 -9.05 -10.98
N ASP A 217 16.05 -10.08 -11.73
CA ASP A 217 15.55 -9.93 -13.09
C ASP A 217 14.23 -9.14 -13.13
N TRP A 218 13.34 -9.40 -12.16
CA TRP A 218 12.08 -8.69 -11.99
C TRP A 218 12.30 -7.21 -11.71
N LEU A 219 13.17 -6.86 -10.76
CA LEU A 219 13.46 -5.45 -10.46
C LEU A 219 14.14 -4.77 -11.65
N SER A 220 15.02 -5.48 -12.36
CA SER A 220 15.64 -4.98 -13.59
C SER A 220 14.59 -4.70 -14.68
N ALA A 221 13.59 -5.59 -14.83
CA ALA A 221 12.48 -5.39 -15.75
C ALA A 221 11.62 -4.18 -15.34
N LEU A 222 11.29 -4.06 -14.05
CA LEU A 222 10.54 -2.94 -13.50
C LEU A 222 11.23 -1.61 -13.79
N LYS A 223 12.56 -1.52 -13.61
CA LYS A 223 13.31 -0.29 -13.89
C LYS A 223 13.43 0.02 -15.38
N ARG A 224 13.44 -0.98 -16.27
CA ARG A 224 13.45 -0.75 -17.72
C ARG A 224 12.13 -0.19 -18.25
N ILE A 225 11.00 -0.62 -17.69
CA ILE A 225 9.67 -0.24 -18.17
C ILE A 225 9.06 0.91 -17.36
N GLY A 226 9.49 1.09 -16.13
CA GLY A 226 9.01 2.13 -15.23
C GLY A 226 9.57 3.48 -15.63
N SER A 227 8.76 4.52 -15.42
CA SER A 227 9.31 5.87 -15.33
C SER A 227 10.05 6.00 -13.98
N GLY A 228 10.81 7.09 -13.78
CA GLY A 228 11.42 7.39 -12.47
C GLY A 228 10.45 7.52 -11.29
N LYS A 229 9.15 7.33 -11.51
CA LYS A 229 8.06 7.27 -10.52
C LYS A 229 7.79 5.87 -9.95
N THR A 230 8.40 4.83 -10.53
CA THR A 230 8.14 3.43 -10.15
C THR A 230 9.23 2.89 -9.23
N HIS A 231 8.80 2.45 -8.05
CA HIS A 231 9.66 1.98 -6.97
C HIS A 231 9.21 0.60 -6.52
N ILE A 232 10.08 -0.10 -5.79
CA ILE A 232 9.75 -1.36 -5.15
C ILE A 232 9.33 -1.15 -3.69
N VAL A 233 8.36 -1.95 -3.22
CA VAL A 233 7.99 -2.04 -1.80
C VAL A 233 8.84 -3.06 -1.07
N LEU A 234 9.19 -2.78 0.18
CA LEU A 234 9.83 -3.73 1.10
C LEU A 234 8.74 -4.43 1.90
N GLU A 235 8.65 -5.75 1.77
CA GLU A 235 7.55 -6.53 2.33
C GLU A 235 8.02 -7.48 3.44
N ALA A 236 7.29 -7.52 4.56
CA ALA A 236 7.49 -8.48 5.65
C ALA A 236 6.22 -8.60 6.52
N ASP A 237 6.14 -9.59 7.41
CA ASP A 237 5.05 -9.66 8.40
C ASP A 237 5.52 -10.34 9.69
N GLU A 238 4.60 -10.60 10.61
CA GLU A 238 4.86 -11.20 11.91
C GLU A 238 5.57 -12.57 11.84
N CYS A 239 5.61 -13.27 10.71
CA CYS A 239 6.41 -14.49 10.56
C CYS A 239 7.90 -14.24 10.83
N VAL A 240 8.42 -13.02 10.59
CA VAL A 240 9.81 -12.66 10.92
C VAL A 240 10.06 -12.56 12.42
N LEU A 241 8.99 -12.45 13.21
CA LEU A 241 9.01 -12.42 14.68
C LEU A 241 8.63 -13.77 15.29
N GLY A 242 8.41 -14.81 14.47
CA GLY A 242 7.92 -16.12 14.90
C GLY A 242 6.39 -16.20 15.06
N GLY A 243 5.66 -15.20 14.57
CA GLY A 243 4.20 -15.18 14.51
C GLY A 243 3.63 -15.84 13.25
N HIS A 244 2.43 -15.42 12.88
CA HIS A 244 1.70 -15.87 11.69
C HIS A 244 1.57 -14.74 10.67
N GLY A 245 1.48 -15.10 9.39
CA GLY A 245 1.45 -14.14 8.29
C GLY A 245 1.48 -14.85 6.94
N ASN A 246 1.75 -14.08 5.91
CA ASN A 246 1.75 -14.44 4.50
C ASN A 246 3.12 -14.91 3.99
N CYS A 247 4.20 -14.82 4.78
CA CYS A 247 5.51 -15.35 4.37
C CYS A 247 5.41 -16.79 3.80
N ARG A 248 6.05 -17.05 2.65
CA ARG A 248 6.00 -18.36 1.97
C ARG A 248 6.56 -19.54 2.75
N CYS A 249 7.36 -19.26 3.76
CA CYS A 249 7.92 -20.23 4.67
C CYS A 249 7.61 -19.87 6.12
N CYS A 250 6.43 -19.29 6.37
CA CYS A 250 5.96 -19.00 7.72
C CYS A 250 6.02 -20.27 8.59
N GLY A 251 6.48 -20.13 9.82
CA GLY A 251 6.91 -21.24 10.68
C GLY A 251 8.43 -21.48 10.66
N ASN A 252 9.15 -20.96 9.66
CA ASN A 252 10.61 -20.86 9.65
C ASN A 252 11.05 -19.39 9.63
N GLN A 253 11.26 -18.83 10.83
CA GLN A 253 11.61 -17.43 11.02
C GLN A 253 12.85 -17.00 10.21
N LYS A 254 13.91 -17.82 10.19
CA LYS A 254 15.15 -17.53 9.45
C LYS A 254 14.90 -17.44 7.95
N CYS A 255 14.05 -18.30 7.41
CA CYS A 255 13.66 -18.23 6.01
C CYS A 255 12.92 -16.93 5.70
N CYS A 256 11.91 -16.54 6.50
CA CYS A 256 11.19 -15.28 6.32
C CYS A 256 12.11 -14.06 6.43
N LEU A 257 13.01 -14.04 7.41
CA LEU A 257 14.01 -12.98 7.55
C LEU A 257 14.94 -12.89 6.33
N THR A 258 15.31 -14.03 5.75
CA THR A 258 16.13 -14.08 4.52
C THR A 258 15.37 -13.45 3.35
N LEU A 259 14.11 -13.82 3.14
CA LEU A 259 13.29 -13.28 2.06
C LEU A 259 13.01 -11.78 2.21
N ALA A 260 12.66 -11.33 3.41
CA ALA A 260 12.41 -9.91 3.67
C ALA A 260 13.69 -9.07 3.51
N SER A 261 14.85 -9.58 3.97
CA SER A 261 16.12 -8.88 3.80
C SER A 261 16.65 -8.90 2.35
N ASP A 262 16.23 -9.87 1.53
CA ASP A 262 16.60 -9.92 0.11
C ASP A 262 16.13 -8.68 -0.67
N TYR A 263 15.06 -8.01 -0.24
CA TYR A 263 14.65 -6.71 -0.82
C TYR A 263 15.78 -5.67 -0.80
N TYR A 264 16.54 -5.59 0.29
CA TYR A 264 17.69 -4.67 0.38
C TYR A 264 18.83 -5.12 -0.54
N PHE A 265 19.15 -6.41 -0.55
CA PHE A 265 20.21 -6.96 -1.39
C PHE A 265 19.91 -6.85 -2.89
N VAL A 266 18.68 -7.09 -3.31
CA VAL A 266 18.26 -6.97 -4.70
C VAL A 266 18.34 -5.52 -5.16
N GLN A 267 17.90 -4.56 -4.34
CA GLN A 267 18.08 -3.13 -4.63
C GLN A 267 19.55 -2.76 -4.77
N GLN A 268 20.40 -3.14 -3.82
CA GLN A 268 21.84 -2.88 -3.91
C GLN A 268 22.46 -3.51 -5.16
N LYS A 269 22.11 -4.75 -5.49
CA LYS A 269 22.65 -5.47 -6.65
C LYS A 269 22.20 -4.91 -7.99
N VAL A 270 20.93 -4.51 -8.11
CA VAL A 270 20.34 -4.06 -9.38
C VAL A 270 20.46 -2.54 -9.57
N LEU A 271 20.29 -1.77 -8.50
CA LEU A 271 20.26 -0.31 -8.52
C LEU A 271 21.59 0.32 -8.08
N GLY A 272 22.48 -0.44 -7.44
CA GLY A 272 23.70 0.08 -6.82
C GLY A 272 23.47 0.92 -5.55
N ARG A 273 22.21 1.00 -5.08
CA ARG A 273 21.76 1.77 -3.92
C ARG A 273 20.39 1.28 -3.46
N LEU A 274 19.93 1.75 -2.31
CA LEU A 274 18.51 1.63 -1.95
C LEU A 274 17.66 2.55 -2.83
N ASP A 275 16.47 2.09 -3.21
CA ASP A 275 15.49 2.88 -3.94
C ASP A 275 15.07 4.10 -3.08
N ASN A 276 14.61 5.18 -3.70
CA ASN A 276 14.18 6.36 -2.97
C ASN A 276 13.04 7.05 -3.75
N PRO A 277 11.85 7.26 -3.16
CA PRO A 277 11.43 6.90 -1.79
C PRO A 277 11.33 5.38 -1.51
N VAL A 278 11.35 4.99 -0.22
CA VAL A 278 11.23 3.59 0.25
C VAL A 278 9.90 3.40 0.97
N VAL A 279 9.10 2.42 0.55
CA VAL A 279 7.86 2.04 1.25
C VAL A 279 8.03 0.68 1.93
N TYR A 280 7.59 0.61 3.18
CA TYR A 280 7.51 -0.61 3.98
C TYR A 280 6.06 -1.06 4.09
N TYR A 281 5.75 -2.20 3.48
CA TYR A 281 4.50 -2.93 3.65
C TYR A 281 4.75 -4.05 4.64
N PHE A 282 4.25 -3.89 5.86
CA PHE A 282 4.54 -4.81 6.94
C PHE A 282 3.25 -5.35 7.60
N GLY A 283 3.38 -6.28 8.54
CA GLY A 283 2.27 -6.67 9.39
C GLY A 283 1.72 -5.51 10.23
N ALA A 284 0.90 -5.80 11.23
CA ALA A 284 0.45 -4.75 12.15
C ALA A 284 1.50 -4.39 13.22
N THR A 285 2.59 -5.17 13.33
CA THR A 285 3.61 -5.01 14.38
C THR A 285 4.83 -4.24 13.86
N LEU A 286 5.14 -3.09 14.46
CA LEU A 286 6.23 -2.19 14.00
C LEU A 286 7.62 -2.85 14.02
N ASP A 287 7.89 -3.66 15.04
CA ASP A 287 9.17 -4.36 15.25
C ASP A 287 9.53 -5.34 14.11
N VAL A 288 8.58 -5.69 13.24
CA VAL A 288 8.85 -6.45 12.01
C VAL A 288 9.94 -5.75 11.19
N VAL A 289 9.86 -4.43 11.04
CA VAL A 289 10.78 -3.67 10.20
C VAL A 289 12.19 -3.63 10.81
N ASP A 290 12.27 -3.40 12.12
CA ASP A 290 13.56 -3.40 12.83
C ASP A 290 14.23 -4.77 12.72
N LYS A 291 13.47 -5.86 12.96
CA LYS A 291 14.01 -7.21 12.92
C LYS A 291 14.56 -7.57 11.54
N VAL A 292 13.89 -7.15 10.47
CA VAL A 292 14.36 -7.37 9.10
C VAL A 292 15.62 -6.56 8.82
N PHE A 293 15.65 -5.28 9.24
CA PHE A 293 16.80 -4.42 9.02
C PHE A 293 18.04 -4.88 9.79
N ASP A 294 17.89 -5.26 11.06
CA ASP A 294 18.97 -5.83 11.88
C ASP A 294 19.53 -7.10 11.23
N TYR A 295 18.65 -7.99 10.78
CA TYR A 295 19.08 -9.23 10.11
C TYR A 295 19.78 -8.96 8.77
N TYR A 296 19.34 -7.93 8.03
CA TYR A 296 20.06 -7.45 6.85
C TYR A 296 21.48 -6.99 7.21
N LEU A 297 21.65 -6.19 8.26
CA LEU A 297 22.97 -5.74 8.72
C LEU A 297 23.88 -6.90 9.15
N THR A 298 23.33 -7.90 9.85
CA THR A 298 24.08 -9.12 10.20
C THR A 298 24.50 -9.90 8.94
N ARG A 299 23.62 -10.03 7.94
CA ARG A 299 23.98 -10.67 6.66
C ARG A 299 25.05 -9.91 5.89
N MET A 300 25.18 -8.61 6.11
CA MET A 300 26.25 -7.77 5.57
C MET A 300 27.56 -7.85 6.35
N GLY A 301 27.58 -8.52 7.53
CA GLY A 301 28.75 -8.58 8.40
C GLY A 301 29.04 -7.26 9.15
N VAL A 302 28.03 -6.41 9.31
CA VAL A 302 28.15 -5.10 10.00
C VAL A 302 27.92 -5.23 11.50
N VAL A 303 27.10 -6.19 11.92
CA VAL A 303 26.70 -6.46 13.31
C VAL A 303 26.79 -7.95 13.60
#